data_AF-A0A8S3TA67-F1
#
_entry.id   AF-A0A8S3TA67-F1
#
_cell.length_a   1.000
_cell.length_b   1.000
_cell.length_c   1.000
_cell.angle_alpha   90.00
_cell.angle_beta   90.00
_cell.angle_gamma   90.00
#
_symmetry.space_group_name_H-M   'P 1'
#
loop_
_entity.id
_entity.type
_entity.pdbx_description
1 polymer ?
#
loop_
_entity_poly.entity_id
_entity_poly.type
_entity_poly.pdbx_seq_one_letter_code
_entity_poly.pdbx_strand_id
1 'polypeptide(L)'
;MTIENREINNIEKLLTCLKKKENEITKHQANFDNIKEYESELKTFLSMKQIEKDIAVEEKFIQLITKKNICNQIKISCVINKSLQQITASIREFGEVSVGSYPCELSVLNHQDIQTHIMVALPIRNIDSLSLKLQKYINTDLSEVRGCSLLSDGRMVFSCRVPRKIRVLKSDGTKSFEMNNIGDTFDVVPIGDDLIAVTSGSSNRINTFNMKNKKIKKTIKGNSDIDGAVYNDGHLIHCSRELGLQAINLKDEIITTVTNKKLSTFAYVTTFGEKLFYTNSENNSVTCCDLNGNLLWTFCHPGFLVCPFGLSVDNDGNVFVVGWSSHNVLVISPDGQHFRQRKDGLMNPQAIHYDKSTNRLLVSLRTSEAWLFKVN
;
A
#
# COMPACT_ATOMS: atom_id res chain seq x y z
N MET A 1 -85.01 -7.30 -23.70
CA MET A 1 -83.84 -6.45 -24.02
C MET A 1 -83.71 -6.46 -25.53
N THR A 2 -83.95 -5.31 -26.18
CA THR A 2 -83.87 -5.14 -27.64
C THR A 2 -82.47 -5.49 -28.16
N ILE A 3 -82.38 -5.92 -29.43
CA ILE A 3 -81.12 -6.34 -30.08
C ILE A 3 -80.01 -5.29 -29.87
N GLU A 4 -80.37 -4.01 -29.88
CA GLU A 4 -79.49 -2.86 -29.59
C GLU A 4 -78.79 -2.93 -28.22
N ASN A 5 -79.50 -3.33 -27.15
CA ASN A 5 -78.90 -3.41 -25.81
C ASN A 5 -77.86 -4.55 -25.70
N ARG A 6 -77.98 -5.59 -26.54
CA ARG A 6 -77.02 -6.69 -26.56
C ARG A 6 -75.75 -6.30 -27.30
N GLU A 7 -75.88 -5.51 -28.36
CA GLU A 7 -74.74 -4.97 -29.12
C GLU A 7 -73.98 -3.92 -28.32
N ILE A 8 -74.67 -3.01 -27.61
CA ILE A 8 -74.05 -2.03 -26.71
C ILE A 8 -73.21 -2.73 -25.63
N ASN A 9 -73.75 -3.77 -25.00
CA ASN A 9 -73.05 -4.52 -23.94
C ASN A 9 -71.82 -5.28 -24.49
N ASN A 10 -71.86 -5.75 -25.73
CA ASN A 10 -70.69 -6.34 -26.39
C ASN A 10 -69.62 -5.28 -26.71
N ILE A 11 -70.03 -4.09 -27.15
CA ILE A 11 -69.11 -2.98 -27.41
C ILE A 11 -68.44 -2.53 -26.11
N GLU A 12 -69.17 -2.39 -25.00
CA GLU A 12 -68.62 -2.02 -23.70
C GLU A 12 -67.58 -3.02 -23.16
N LYS A 13 -67.85 -4.33 -23.34
CA LYS A 13 -66.87 -5.39 -23.03
C LYS A 13 -65.61 -5.27 -23.88
N LEU A 14 -65.76 -4.98 -25.17
CA LEU A 14 -64.64 -4.81 -26.09
C LEU A 14 -63.81 -3.58 -25.72
N LEU A 15 -64.46 -2.48 -25.34
CA LEU A 15 -63.85 -1.23 -24.92
C LEU A 15 -63.05 -1.40 -23.61
N THR A 16 -63.58 -2.21 -22.68
CA THR A 16 -62.89 -2.56 -21.44
C THR A 16 -61.67 -3.45 -21.72
N CYS A 17 -61.79 -4.40 -22.67
CA CYS A 17 -60.67 -5.22 -23.12
C CYS A 17 -59.57 -4.38 -23.76
N LEU A 18 -59.94 -3.43 -24.63
CA LEU A 18 -58.99 -2.52 -25.29
C LEU A 18 -58.27 -1.63 -24.29
N LYS A 19 -58.98 -1.03 -23.32
CA LYS A 19 -58.37 -0.24 -22.24
C LYS A 19 -57.38 -1.06 -21.40
N LYS A 20 -57.69 -2.35 -21.16
CA LYS A 20 -56.76 -3.24 -20.45
C LYS A 20 -55.50 -3.50 -21.27
N LYS A 21 -55.63 -3.69 -22.58
CA LYS A 21 -54.49 -3.89 -23.49
C LYS A 21 -53.63 -2.64 -23.66
N GLU A 22 -54.26 -1.48 -23.73
CA GLU A 22 -53.57 -0.18 -23.74
C GLU A 22 -52.67 -0.02 -22.50
N ASN A 23 -53.19 -0.31 -21.30
CA ASN A 23 -52.40 -0.28 -20.07
C ASN A 23 -51.23 -1.28 -20.07
N GLU A 24 -51.41 -2.48 -20.65
CA GLU A 24 -50.31 -3.45 -20.81
C GLU A 24 -49.22 -2.92 -21.75
N ILE A 25 -49.61 -2.28 -22.86
CA ILE A 25 -48.68 -1.70 -23.84
C ILE A 25 -47.87 -0.56 -23.19
N THR A 26 -48.52 0.34 -22.45
CA THR A 26 -47.84 1.45 -21.75
C THR A 26 -46.84 0.92 -20.72
N LYS A 27 -47.19 -0.17 -20.01
CA LYS A 27 -46.27 -0.83 -19.07
C LYS A 27 -45.07 -1.46 -19.79
N HIS A 28 -45.29 -2.07 -20.95
CA HIS A 28 -44.20 -2.62 -21.76
C HIS A 28 -43.30 -1.53 -22.36
N GLN A 29 -43.86 -0.38 -22.74
CA GLN A 29 -43.08 0.79 -23.19
C GLN A 29 -42.21 1.36 -22.07
N ALA A 30 -42.75 1.55 -20.87
CA ALA A 30 -41.95 2.00 -19.72
C ALA A 30 -40.83 1.02 -19.36
N ASN A 31 -41.08 -0.29 -19.45
CA ASN A 31 -40.03 -1.31 -19.28
C ASN A 31 -38.98 -1.24 -20.38
N PHE A 32 -39.39 -0.96 -21.63
CA PHE A 32 -38.47 -0.82 -22.76
C PHE A 32 -37.59 0.44 -22.62
N ASP A 33 -38.16 1.54 -22.14
CA ASP A 33 -37.43 2.78 -21.87
C ASP A 33 -36.42 2.61 -20.72
N ASN A 34 -36.80 1.90 -19.65
CA ASN A 34 -35.87 1.51 -18.58
C ASN A 34 -34.73 0.62 -19.11
N ILE A 35 -35.02 -0.33 -20.01
CA ILE A 35 -33.98 -1.18 -20.62
C ILE A 35 -33.03 -0.34 -21.49
N LYS A 36 -33.53 0.71 -22.17
CA LYS A 36 -32.71 1.68 -22.90
C LYS A 36 -31.86 2.55 -21.98
N GLU A 37 -32.38 2.99 -20.84
CA GLU A 37 -31.65 3.80 -19.86
C GLU A 37 -30.45 3.05 -19.29
N TYR A 38 -30.58 1.74 -19.06
CA TYR A 38 -29.52 0.87 -18.57
C TYR A 38 -28.76 0.11 -19.68
N GLU A 39 -28.89 0.52 -20.95
CA GLU A 39 -28.27 -0.20 -22.07
C GLU A 39 -26.73 -0.28 -21.95
N SER A 40 -26.10 0.74 -21.36
CA SER A 40 -24.66 0.78 -21.07
C SER A 40 -24.26 -0.21 -19.96
N GLU A 41 -25.04 -0.31 -18.90
CA GLU A 41 -24.83 -1.24 -17.80
C GLU A 41 -25.10 -2.69 -18.24
N LEU A 42 -26.12 -2.92 -19.08
CA LEU A 42 -26.44 -4.22 -19.64
C LEU A 42 -25.35 -4.72 -20.59
N LYS A 43 -24.82 -3.85 -21.46
CA LYS A 43 -23.68 -4.18 -22.33
C LYS A 43 -22.40 -4.44 -21.53
N THR A 44 -22.18 -3.71 -20.44
CA THR A 44 -21.07 -3.94 -19.51
C THR A 44 -21.22 -5.30 -18.82
N PHE A 45 -22.42 -5.62 -18.32
CA PHE A 45 -22.74 -6.89 -17.69
C PHE A 45 -22.57 -8.08 -18.66
N LEU A 46 -23.04 -7.95 -19.90
CA LEU A 46 -22.84 -8.99 -20.94
C LEU A 46 -21.36 -9.18 -21.27
N SER A 47 -20.58 -8.11 -21.32
CA SER A 47 -19.13 -8.17 -21.53
C SER A 47 -18.42 -8.87 -20.36
N MET A 48 -18.82 -8.59 -19.12
CA MET A 48 -18.32 -9.29 -17.93
C MET A 48 -18.68 -10.78 -17.94
N LYS A 49 -19.91 -11.14 -18.36
CA LYS A 49 -20.33 -12.54 -18.50
C LYS A 49 -19.54 -13.30 -19.56
N GLN A 50 -19.12 -12.63 -20.63
CA GLN A 50 -18.24 -13.23 -21.62
C GLN A 50 -16.82 -13.47 -21.06
N ILE A 51 -16.27 -12.54 -20.28
CA ILE A 51 -14.99 -12.71 -19.58
C ILE A 51 -15.04 -13.90 -18.61
N GLU A 52 -16.09 -14.03 -17.81
CA GLU A 52 -16.26 -15.18 -16.90
C GLU A 52 -16.21 -16.52 -17.65
N LYS A 53 -16.82 -16.57 -18.85
CA LYS A 53 -16.82 -17.77 -19.69
C LYS A 53 -15.43 -18.07 -20.26
N ASP A 54 -14.71 -17.05 -20.71
CA ASP A 54 -13.35 -17.21 -21.24
C ASP A 54 -12.38 -17.69 -20.14
N ILE A 55 -12.49 -17.13 -18.93
CA ILE A 55 -11.71 -17.57 -17.76
C ILE A 55 -12.00 -19.04 -17.41
N ALA A 56 -13.27 -19.46 -17.43
CA ALA A 56 -13.65 -20.84 -17.12
C ALA A 56 -13.11 -21.87 -18.13
N VAL A 57 -12.90 -21.48 -19.39
CA VAL A 57 -12.25 -22.32 -20.41
C VAL A 57 -10.77 -22.50 -20.09
N GLU A 58 -10.08 -21.40 -19.76
CA GLU A 58 -8.66 -21.42 -19.38
C GLU A 58 -8.43 -22.18 -18.07
N GLU A 59 -9.33 -22.07 -17.09
CA GLU A 59 -9.25 -22.83 -15.84
C GLU A 59 -9.34 -24.35 -16.09
N LYS A 60 -10.22 -24.79 -16.99
CA LYS A 60 -10.29 -26.20 -17.42
C LYS A 60 -9.02 -26.64 -18.13
N PHE A 61 -8.41 -25.78 -18.94
CA PHE A 61 -7.15 -26.06 -19.62
C PHE A 61 -6.00 -26.23 -18.62
N ILE A 62 -5.91 -25.34 -17.64
CA ILE A 62 -4.94 -25.43 -16.52
C ILE A 62 -5.14 -26.72 -15.73
N GLN A 63 -6.38 -27.07 -15.36
CA GLN A 63 -6.68 -28.32 -14.66
C GLN A 63 -6.27 -29.57 -15.46
N LEU A 64 -6.35 -29.52 -16.80
CA LEU A 64 -5.97 -30.60 -17.70
C LEU A 64 -4.45 -30.78 -17.78
N ILE A 65 -3.69 -29.68 -17.73
CA ILE A 65 -2.22 -29.68 -17.63
C ILE A 65 -1.78 -30.27 -16.29
N THR A 66 -2.38 -29.81 -15.18
CA THR A 66 -2.07 -30.29 -13.82
C THR A 66 -2.34 -31.79 -13.66
N LYS A 67 -3.41 -32.32 -14.28
CA LYS A 67 -3.74 -33.75 -14.25
C LYS A 67 -2.79 -34.65 -15.06
N LYS A 68 -2.12 -34.13 -16.09
CA LYS A 68 -1.28 -34.94 -16.99
C LYS A 68 0.19 -35.07 -16.56
N ASN A 69 0.60 -34.44 -15.45
CA ASN A 69 1.97 -34.51 -14.91
C ASN A 69 3.06 -34.13 -15.94
N ILE A 70 2.72 -33.30 -16.93
CA ILE A 70 3.67 -32.76 -17.90
C ILE A 70 4.28 -31.50 -17.29
N CYS A 71 5.07 -31.66 -16.22
CA CYS A 71 5.72 -30.57 -15.52
C CYS A 71 7.23 -30.67 -15.64
N ASN A 72 7.73 -30.49 -16.87
CA ASN A 72 9.04 -29.90 -17.08
C ASN A 72 8.79 -28.55 -17.77
N GLN A 73 8.84 -27.48 -16.98
CA GLN A 73 8.81 -26.06 -17.37
C GLN A 73 7.97 -25.72 -18.62
N ILE A 74 6.66 -25.56 -18.44
CA ILE A 74 5.83 -24.88 -19.44
C ILE A 74 5.65 -23.44 -18.99
N LYS A 75 6.27 -22.50 -19.72
CA LYS A 75 6.07 -21.06 -19.55
C LYS A 75 4.80 -20.68 -20.30
N ILE A 76 3.69 -20.45 -19.59
CA ILE A 76 2.42 -20.03 -20.19
C ILE A 76 2.35 -18.51 -20.16
N SER A 77 2.54 -17.87 -21.30
CA SER A 77 2.26 -16.44 -21.47
C SER A 77 0.82 -16.28 -21.93
N CYS A 78 -0.06 -15.79 -21.07
CA CYS A 78 -1.43 -15.44 -21.46
C CYS A 78 -1.47 -13.94 -21.83
N VAL A 79 -1.99 -13.64 -23.01
CA VAL A 79 -2.17 -12.27 -23.50
C VAL A 79 -3.68 -12.03 -23.62
N ILE A 80 -4.28 -11.42 -22.60
CA ILE A 80 -5.72 -11.10 -22.51
C ILE A 80 -6.08 -9.89 -23.42
N ASN A 81 -5.44 -9.75 -24.57
CA ASN A 81 -5.50 -8.51 -25.36
C ASN A 81 -6.73 -8.47 -26.27
N LYS A 82 -7.16 -9.61 -26.84
CA LYS A 82 -8.26 -9.63 -27.82
C LYS A 82 -9.63 -9.29 -27.23
N SER A 83 -9.97 -9.82 -26.05
CA SER A 83 -11.26 -9.55 -25.40
C SER A 83 -11.32 -8.11 -24.85
N LEU A 84 -10.21 -7.59 -24.33
CA LEU A 84 -10.11 -6.19 -23.88
C LEU A 84 -10.18 -5.21 -25.04
N GLN A 85 -9.58 -5.49 -26.21
CA GLN A 85 -9.68 -4.66 -27.40
C GLN A 85 -11.13 -4.52 -27.92
N GLN A 86 -11.92 -5.60 -27.88
CA GLN A 86 -13.35 -5.54 -28.26
C GLN A 86 -14.17 -4.68 -27.30
N ILE A 87 -13.86 -4.76 -26.00
CA ILE A 87 -14.47 -3.91 -24.96
C ILE A 87 -14.06 -2.45 -25.14
N THR A 88 -12.78 -2.18 -25.42
CA THR A 88 -12.29 -0.81 -25.63
C THR A 88 -12.92 -0.18 -26.87
N ALA A 89 -13.09 -0.95 -27.95
CA ALA A 89 -13.75 -0.48 -29.16
C ALA A 89 -15.22 -0.09 -28.92
N SER A 90 -15.93 -0.82 -28.04
CA SER A 90 -17.34 -0.55 -27.71
C SER A 90 -17.53 0.66 -26.78
N ILE A 91 -16.49 1.02 -26.01
CA ILE A 91 -16.52 2.15 -25.05
C ILE A 91 -15.97 3.45 -25.66
N ARG A 92 -15.19 3.36 -26.76
CA ARG A 92 -14.59 4.51 -27.46
C ARG A 92 -15.60 5.55 -28.01
N GLU A 93 -16.87 5.20 -28.18
CA GLU A 93 -17.92 6.18 -28.55
C GLU A 93 -18.22 7.19 -27.42
N PHE A 94 -17.83 6.89 -26.18
CA PHE A 94 -18.17 7.69 -25.00
C PHE A 94 -16.96 8.38 -24.35
N GLY A 95 -15.74 8.18 -24.88
CA GLY A 95 -14.52 8.82 -24.39
C GLY A 95 -13.23 8.10 -24.80
N GLU A 96 -12.09 8.75 -24.52
CA GLU A 96 -10.77 8.21 -24.82
C GLU A 96 -10.38 7.15 -23.76
N VAL A 97 -10.35 5.87 -24.15
CA VAL A 97 -10.00 4.75 -23.27
C VAL A 97 -8.60 4.26 -23.60
N SER A 98 -7.67 4.41 -22.66
CA SER A 98 -6.33 3.83 -22.72
C SER A 98 -6.30 2.51 -21.95
N VAL A 99 -5.87 1.44 -22.63
CA VAL A 99 -5.70 0.11 -22.02
C VAL A 99 -4.21 -0.15 -21.92
N GLY A 100 -3.68 -0.20 -20.69
CA GLY A 100 -2.32 -0.64 -20.44
C GLY A 100 -2.21 -2.16 -20.57
N SER A 101 -1.22 -2.65 -21.33
CA SER A 101 -0.87 -4.06 -21.37
C SER A 101 0.24 -4.36 -20.38
N TYR A 102 -0.02 -5.20 -19.37
CA TYR A 102 1.00 -5.70 -18.45
C TYR A 102 1.11 -7.22 -18.63
N PRO A 103 2.31 -7.77 -18.86
CA PRO A 103 2.49 -9.22 -18.85
C PRO A 103 2.32 -9.73 -17.41
N CYS A 104 1.32 -10.58 -17.18
CA CYS A 104 1.21 -11.34 -15.94
C CYS A 104 1.98 -12.65 -16.10
N GLU A 105 2.96 -12.89 -15.22
CA GLU A 105 3.70 -14.16 -15.17
C GLU A 105 2.99 -15.09 -14.18
N LEU A 106 2.46 -16.22 -14.68
CA LEU A 106 1.75 -17.22 -13.89
C LEU A 106 2.69 -18.40 -13.62
N SER A 107 3.03 -18.63 -12.35
CA SER A 107 3.84 -19.76 -11.90
C SER A 107 2.96 -20.80 -11.20
N VAL A 108 2.99 -22.04 -11.67
CA VAL A 108 2.28 -23.16 -11.05
C VAL A 108 3.20 -23.79 -10.00
N LEU A 109 2.81 -23.67 -8.72
CA LEU A 109 3.56 -24.19 -7.57
C LEU A 109 2.93 -25.49 -7.03
N ASN A 110 3.75 -26.36 -6.43
CA ASN A 110 3.32 -27.65 -5.87
C ASN A 110 2.44 -27.44 -4.62
N HIS A 111 1.54 -28.37 -4.30
CA HIS A 111 0.59 -28.32 -3.19
C HIS A 111 1.20 -28.09 -1.80
N GLN A 112 2.50 -28.38 -1.60
CA GLN A 112 3.23 -28.05 -0.38
C GLN A 112 3.66 -26.57 -0.29
N ASP A 113 3.88 -25.90 -1.43
CA ASP A 113 4.19 -24.47 -1.51
C ASP A 113 2.93 -23.59 -1.45
N ILE A 114 1.77 -24.20 -1.73
CA ILE A 114 0.45 -23.57 -1.67
C ILE A 114 0.05 -23.23 -0.22
N GLN A 115 0.41 -24.05 0.78
CA GLN A 115 0.06 -23.75 2.18
C GLN A 115 0.81 -22.54 2.75
N THR A 116 1.98 -22.21 2.21
CA THR A 116 2.74 -21.01 2.59
C THR A 116 2.30 -19.76 1.81
N HIS A 117 1.74 -19.90 0.61
CA HIS A 117 1.27 -18.76 -0.22
C HIS A 117 -0.22 -18.42 -0.08
N ILE A 118 -1.11 -19.40 0.16
CA ILE A 118 -2.58 -19.15 0.26
C ILE A 118 -2.99 -18.50 1.60
N MET A 119 -2.11 -18.41 2.60
CA MET A 119 -2.39 -17.64 3.83
C MET A 119 -2.34 -16.11 3.66
N VAL A 120 -2.08 -15.56 2.46
CA VAL A 120 -2.01 -14.11 2.20
C VAL A 120 -3.09 -13.63 1.22
N ALA A 121 -4.32 -14.13 1.40
CA ALA A 121 -5.52 -13.38 1.05
C ALA A 121 -6.40 -13.33 2.30
N LEU A 122 -5.84 -12.79 3.38
CA LEU A 122 -6.67 -12.36 4.50
C LEU A 122 -7.66 -11.33 3.93
N PRO A 123 -8.95 -11.37 4.32
CA PRO A 123 -9.82 -10.24 4.07
C PRO A 123 -9.09 -9.00 4.61
N ILE A 124 -9.04 -7.92 3.82
CA ILE A 124 -8.51 -6.62 4.26
C ILE A 124 -8.99 -6.45 5.70
N ARG A 125 -8.08 -6.55 6.68
CA ARG A 125 -8.49 -6.41 8.06
C ARG A 125 -9.13 -5.06 8.14
N ASN A 126 -10.43 -5.03 8.43
CA ASN A 126 -11.11 -3.76 8.63
C ASN A 126 -10.26 -3.05 9.70
N ILE A 127 -9.85 -1.82 9.41
CA ILE A 127 -9.08 -0.99 10.33
C ILE A 127 -9.75 -0.94 11.70
N ASP A 128 -11.07 -1.20 11.75
CA ASP A 128 -11.83 -1.33 12.98
C ASP A 128 -11.40 -2.42 13.95
N SER A 129 -10.87 -3.50 13.42
CA SER A 129 -10.36 -4.63 14.19
C SER A 129 -8.90 -4.45 14.63
N LEU A 130 -8.18 -3.51 14.01
CA LEU A 130 -6.75 -3.32 14.22
C LEU A 130 -6.49 -2.73 15.61
N SER A 131 -5.64 -3.42 16.38
CA SER A 131 -5.28 -3.01 17.73
C SER A 131 -3.78 -3.08 18.00
N LEU A 132 -3.26 -2.04 18.66
CA LEU A 132 -1.87 -1.98 19.12
C LEU A 132 -1.78 -2.40 20.58
N LYS A 133 -1.36 -3.65 20.83
CA LYS A 133 -1.15 -4.17 22.19
C LYS A 133 0.31 -3.99 22.58
N LEU A 134 0.57 -3.15 23.59
CA LEU A 134 1.91 -2.95 24.11
C LEU A 134 2.45 -4.26 24.67
N GLN A 135 3.64 -4.66 24.21
CA GLN A 135 4.36 -5.83 24.71
C GLN A 135 5.48 -5.42 25.66
N LYS A 136 6.20 -4.34 25.35
CA LYS A 136 7.42 -4.01 26.08
C LYS A 136 7.77 -2.53 26.00
N TYR A 137 8.21 -1.98 27.12
CA TYR A 137 8.96 -0.73 27.20
C TYR A 137 10.45 -1.02 27.09
N ILE A 138 11.15 -0.22 26.30
CA ILE A 138 12.58 -0.36 26.02
C ILE A 138 13.25 0.96 26.39
N ASN A 139 14.22 0.89 27.29
CA ASN A 139 15.14 2.00 27.52
C ASN A 139 16.34 1.84 26.59
N THR A 140 16.42 2.72 25.60
CA THR A 140 17.51 2.75 24.62
C THR A 140 18.78 3.37 25.19
N ASP A 141 18.71 4.12 26.31
CA ASP A 141 19.81 4.92 26.87
C ASP A 141 20.38 5.94 25.83
N LEU A 142 19.53 6.41 24.93
CA LEU A 142 19.84 7.42 23.92
C LEU A 142 19.11 8.73 24.19
N SER A 143 19.57 9.80 23.57
CA SER A 143 18.83 11.05 23.44
C SER A 143 18.78 11.46 21.97
N GLU A 144 17.74 12.17 21.57
CA GLU A 144 17.50 12.53 20.17
C GLU A 144 17.53 11.33 19.21
N VAL A 145 16.78 10.28 19.54
CA VAL A 145 16.57 9.14 18.62
C VAL A 145 15.79 9.65 17.41
N ARG A 146 16.34 9.44 16.20
CA ARG A 146 15.75 9.93 14.94
C ARG A 146 15.19 8.80 14.08
N GLY A 147 15.87 7.66 14.06
CA GLY A 147 15.46 6.46 13.34
C GLY A 147 15.40 5.25 14.25
N CYS A 148 14.50 4.32 13.95
CA CYS A 148 14.48 3.00 14.54
C CYS A 148 14.13 1.93 13.51
N SER A 149 14.64 0.72 13.76
CA SER A 149 14.42 -0.45 12.91
C SER A 149 14.30 -1.69 13.77
N LEU A 150 13.32 -2.52 13.46
CA LEU A 150 13.12 -3.84 14.03
C LEU A 150 13.51 -4.89 12.99
N LEU A 151 14.53 -5.70 13.29
CA LEU A 151 14.99 -6.78 12.43
C LEU A 151 14.13 -8.04 12.65
N SER A 152 14.11 -8.93 11.66
CA SER A 152 13.35 -10.19 11.68
C SER A 152 13.74 -11.12 12.84
N ASP A 153 15.01 -11.09 13.25
CA ASP A 153 15.51 -11.82 14.43
C ASP A 153 15.16 -11.14 15.77
N GLY A 154 14.44 -10.02 15.72
CA GLY A 154 14.00 -9.24 16.87
C GLY A 154 15.04 -8.28 17.43
N ARG A 155 16.26 -8.20 16.88
CA ARG A 155 17.18 -7.11 17.22
C ARG A 155 16.55 -5.76 16.85
N MET A 156 16.88 -4.75 17.64
CA MET A 156 16.37 -3.40 17.46
C MET A 156 17.55 -2.47 17.23
N VAL A 157 17.47 -1.65 16.21
CA VAL A 157 18.51 -0.71 15.81
C VAL A 157 17.96 0.69 15.93
N PHE A 158 18.75 1.58 16.54
CA PHE A 158 18.38 2.98 16.74
C PHE A 158 19.51 3.87 16.24
N SER A 159 19.15 4.95 15.56
CA SER A 159 20.07 6.04 15.21
C SER A 159 19.76 7.26 16.06
N CYS A 160 20.78 7.94 16.56
CA CYS A 160 20.60 9.15 17.35
C CYS A 160 21.51 10.29 16.93
N ARG A 161 20.97 11.50 16.96
CA ARG A 161 21.66 12.73 16.56
C ARG A 161 22.67 13.20 17.62
N VAL A 162 22.41 12.91 18.88
CA VAL A 162 23.28 13.25 20.01
C VAL A 162 23.42 11.99 20.88
N PRO A 163 24.60 11.35 21.00
CA PRO A 163 25.94 11.76 20.57
C PRO A 163 26.37 11.20 19.18
N ARG A 164 25.50 11.16 18.16
CA ARG A 164 25.83 10.71 16.78
C ARG A 164 26.29 9.25 16.70
N LYS A 165 25.44 8.35 17.19
CA LYS A 165 25.73 6.91 17.23
C LYS A 165 24.57 6.07 16.72
N ILE A 166 24.90 4.85 16.32
CA ILE A 166 23.95 3.76 16.14
C ILE A 166 24.04 2.86 17.36
N ARG A 167 22.91 2.46 17.91
CA ARG A 167 22.85 1.46 18.98
C ARG A 167 22.01 0.28 18.54
N VAL A 168 22.54 -0.91 18.79
CA VAL A 168 21.85 -2.18 18.53
C VAL A 168 21.52 -2.83 19.86
N LEU A 169 20.25 -3.12 20.08
CA LEU A 169 19.74 -3.90 21.20
C LEU A 169 19.37 -5.30 20.71
N LYS A 170 19.48 -6.28 21.61
CA LYS A 170 18.94 -7.63 21.39
C LYS A 170 17.42 -7.60 21.50
N SER A 171 16.77 -8.71 21.15
CA SER A 171 15.31 -8.87 21.28
C SER A 171 14.79 -8.73 22.72
N ASP A 172 15.64 -9.01 23.70
CA ASP A 172 15.36 -8.77 25.12
C ASP A 172 15.54 -7.30 25.56
N GLY A 173 15.88 -6.39 24.65
CA GLY A 173 16.09 -4.96 24.95
C GLY A 173 17.43 -4.65 25.59
N THR A 174 18.29 -5.64 25.86
CA THR A 174 19.64 -5.39 26.38
C THR A 174 20.55 -4.89 25.26
N LYS A 175 21.52 -4.04 25.62
CA LYS A 175 22.52 -3.52 24.67
C LYS A 175 23.34 -4.67 24.09
N SER A 176 23.36 -4.76 22.77
CA SER A 176 24.25 -5.67 22.02
C SER A 176 25.58 -4.98 21.74
N PHE A 177 25.56 -3.90 20.97
CA PHE A 177 26.72 -3.06 20.69
C PHE A 177 26.29 -1.67 20.22
N GLU A 178 27.26 -0.78 20.01
CA GLU A 178 27.03 0.53 19.42
C GLU A 178 28.19 0.91 18.50
N MET A 179 27.92 1.86 17.61
CA MET A 179 28.89 2.44 16.70
C MET A 179 28.82 3.95 16.81
N ASN A 180 29.97 4.58 17.05
CA ASN A 180 30.07 6.02 17.31
C ASN A 180 30.53 6.79 16.07
N ASN A 181 30.42 8.12 16.11
CA ASN A 181 30.89 9.04 15.07
C ASN A 181 30.24 8.79 13.69
N ILE A 182 28.94 8.47 13.69
CA ILE A 182 28.18 8.10 12.48
C ILE A 182 27.72 9.33 11.67
N GLY A 183 27.75 10.51 12.28
CA GLY A 183 27.29 11.75 11.67
C GLY A 183 25.89 12.13 12.14
N ASP A 184 25.26 13.05 11.41
CA ASP A 184 23.94 13.58 11.72
C ASP A 184 22.84 12.67 11.15
N THR A 185 22.53 11.60 11.88
CA THR A 185 21.66 10.52 11.39
C THR A 185 20.18 10.86 11.48
N PHE A 186 19.42 10.51 10.45
CA PHE A 186 17.96 10.72 10.42
C PHE A 186 17.17 9.42 10.49
N ASP A 187 17.61 8.40 9.76
CA ASP A 187 16.89 7.13 9.69
C ASP A 187 17.84 5.94 9.67
N VAL A 188 17.32 4.77 10.00
CA VAL A 188 18.02 3.49 9.90
C VAL A 188 17.11 2.49 9.23
N VAL A 189 17.62 1.87 8.16
CA VAL A 189 16.84 1.03 7.25
C VAL A 189 17.53 -0.33 7.13
N PRO A 190 16.83 -1.46 7.38
CA PRO A 190 17.39 -2.77 7.16
C PRO A 190 17.48 -3.02 5.64
N ILE A 191 18.66 -3.45 5.16
CA ILE A 191 18.86 -3.84 3.75
C ILE A 191 19.31 -5.30 3.61
N GLY A 192 19.36 -6.03 4.73
CA GLY A 192 19.66 -7.45 4.87
C GLY A 192 19.85 -7.81 6.34
N ASP A 193 20.08 -9.09 6.65
CA ASP A 193 20.12 -9.59 8.05
C ASP A 193 21.15 -8.89 8.93
N ASP A 194 22.32 -8.58 8.38
CA ASP A 194 23.42 -7.91 9.09
C ASP A 194 23.90 -6.64 8.39
N LEU A 195 23.07 -6.09 7.51
CA LEU A 195 23.39 -4.90 6.74
C LEU A 195 22.28 -3.88 6.89
N ILE A 196 22.64 -2.70 7.39
CA ILE A 196 21.73 -1.57 7.55
C ILE A 196 22.23 -0.38 6.72
N ALA A 197 21.32 0.43 6.21
CA ALA A 197 21.60 1.75 5.69
C ALA A 197 21.22 2.80 6.73
N VAL A 198 22.03 3.84 6.89
CA VAL A 198 21.75 4.95 7.79
C VAL A 198 21.88 6.24 7.02
N THR A 199 20.80 6.99 6.96
CA THR A 199 20.75 8.28 6.27
C THR A 199 21.38 9.36 7.13
N SER A 200 22.01 10.34 6.51
CA SER A 200 22.64 11.46 7.21
C SER A 200 22.39 12.78 6.52
N GLY A 201 21.52 13.61 7.13
CA GLY A 201 20.98 14.83 6.54
C GLY A 201 22.06 15.83 6.16
N SER A 202 22.74 16.42 7.14
CA SER A 202 23.74 17.48 6.90
C SER A 202 25.03 17.02 6.21
N SER A 203 25.18 15.73 5.92
CA SER A 203 26.34 15.18 5.21
C SER A 203 26.00 14.57 3.86
N ASN A 204 24.75 14.74 3.40
CA ASN A 204 24.25 14.36 2.08
C ASN A 204 24.69 12.95 1.67
N ARG A 205 24.56 11.98 2.59
CA ARG A 205 25.06 10.61 2.36
C ARG A 205 24.23 9.57 3.07
N ILE A 206 24.29 8.36 2.53
CA ILE A 206 23.77 7.15 3.14
C ILE A 206 24.95 6.22 3.40
N ASN A 207 25.17 5.85 4.65
CA ASN A 207 26.21 4.89 4.99
C ASN A 207 25.58 3.51 5.18
N THR A 208 26.09 2.51 4.48
CA THR A 208 25.76 1.12 4.74
C THR A 208 26.73 0.55 5.77
N PHE A 209 26.20 -0.13 6.78
CA PHE A 209 26.96 -0.65 7.90
C PHE A 209 26.75 -2.14 8.03
N ASN A 210 27.86 -2.87 8.11
CA ASN A 210 27.81 -4.29 8.44
C ASN A 210 27.84 -4.44 9.97
N MET A 211 26.79 -5.03 10.51
CA MET A 211 26.59 -5.18 11.95
C MET A 211 27.49 -6.25 12.58
N LYS A 212 27.91 -7.27 11.81
CA LYS A 212 28.81 -8.32 12.29
C LYS A 212 30.21 -7.80 12.57
N ASN A 213 30.79 -7.06 11.62
CA ASN A 213 32.15 -6.53 11.74
C ASN A 213 32.20 -5.09 12.27
N LYS A 214 31.03 -4.45 12.48
CA LYS A 214 30.86 -3.11 13.06
C LYS A 214 31.60 -2.02 12.26
N LYS A 215 31.62 -2.14 10.92
CA LYS A 215 32.28 -1.20 10.01
C LYS A 215 31.32 -0.66 8.96
N ILE A 216 31.63 0.54 8.47
CA ILE A 216 31.04 1.07 7.23
C ILE A 216 31.45 0.14 6.10
N LYS A 217 30.47 -0.42 5.39
CA LYS A 217 30.69 -1.22 4.18
C LYS A 217 30.83 -0.31 2.96
N LYS A 218 29.96 0.70 2.86
CA LYS A 218 29.96 1.66 1.75
C LYS A 218 29.31 2.99 2.15
N THR A 219 29.83 4.09 1.61
CA THR A 219 29.21 5.42 1.68
C THR A 219 28.65 5.78 0.32
N ILE A 220 27.33 5.94 0.25
CA ILE A 220 26.57 6.40 -0.90
C ILE A 220 26.45 7.92 -0.81
N LYS A 221 26.91 8.64 -1.82
CA LYS A 221 26.83 10.11 -1.87
C LYS A 221 25.49 10.52 -2.48
N GLY A 222 24.75 11.36 -1.76
CA GLY A 222 23.59 12.06 -2.30
C GLY A 222 23.93 13.48 -2.71
N ASN A 223 22.96 14.13 -3.36
CA ASN A 223 23.11 15.46 -3.95
C ASN A 223 22.40 16.56 -3.14
N SER A 224 21.75 16.22 -2.03
CA SER A 224 21.17 17.14 -1.05
C SER A 224 21.08 16.47 0.33
N ASP A 225 20.53 17.17 1.32
CA ASP A 225 20.13 16.57 2.59
C ASP A 225 19.25 15.34 2.38
N ILE A 226 19.55 14.27 3.14
CA ILE A 226 18.84 13.00 3.11
C ILE A 226 18.18 12.76 4.46
N ASP A 227 16.85 12.66 4.47
CA ASP A 227 16.05 12.42 5.66
C ASP A 227 15.69 10.93 5.79
N GLY A 228 14.42 10.55 5.70
CA GLY A 228 14.00 9.15 5.78
C GLY A 228 14.26 8.36 4.49
N ALA A 229 14.35 7.04 4.63
CA ALA A 229 14.52 6.14 3.50
C ALA A 229 13.84 4.79 3.73
N VAL A 230 13.65 4.04 2.65
CA VAL A 230 13.19 2.66 2.66
C VAL A 230 13.98 1.85 1.65
N TYR A 231 14.16 0.56 1.93
CA TYR A 231 14.76 -0.36 0.99
C TYR A 231 13.69 -1.21 0.32
N ASN A 232 13.65 -1.17 -1.01
CA ASN A 232 12.71 -1.94 -1.80
C ASN A 232 13.42 -2.48 -3.06
N ASP A 233 13.23 -3.77 -3.36
CA ASP A 233 13.69 -4.44 -4.58
C ASP A 233 15.15 -4.12 -5.00
N GLY A 234 16.08 -4.17 -4.04
CA GLY A 234 17.51 -3.99 -4.33
C GLY A 234 18.02 -2.54 -4.27
N HIS A 235 17.13 -1.58 -4.00
CA HIS A 235 17.44 -0.16 -4.08
C HIS A 235 16.90 0.61 -2.87
N LEU A 236 17.54 1.73 -2.53
CA LEU A 236 17.08 2.63 -1.50
C LEU A 236 16.23 3.73 -2.14
N ILE A 237 15.04 3.95 -1.63
CA ILE A 237 14.24 5.12 -1.95
C ILE A 237 14.37 6.07 -0.77
N HIS A 238 14.86 7.29 -1.01
CA HIS A 238 15.11 8.26 0.05
C HIS A 238 14.48 9.62 -0.22
N CYS A 239 14.18 10.32 0.86
CA CYS A 239 13.77 11.71 0.85
C CYS A 239 15.01 12.60 0.68
N SER A 240 15.17 13.19 -0.50
CA SER A 240 16.10 14.27 -0.78
C SER A 240 15.36 15.59 -0.60
N ARG A 241 15.76 16.40 0.40
CA ARG A 241 14.99 17.60 0.78
C ARG A 241 14.76 18.56 -0.38
N GLU A 242 15.79 18.80 -1.19
CA GLU A 242 15.72 19.75 -2.30
C GLU A 242 15.37 19.10 -3.65
N LEU A 243 15.59 17.78 -3.83
CA LEU A 243 15.41 17.10 -5.14
C LEU A 243 14.22 16.13 -5.16
N GLY A 244 13.50 15.98 -4.06
CA GLY A 244 12.32 15.11 -3.96
C GLY A 244 12.65 13.67 -3.57
N LEU A 245 11.90 12.70 -4.07
CA LEU A 245 12.11 11.29 -3.75
C LEU A 245 12.96 10.63 -4.84
N GLN A 246 14.06 10.03 -4.45
CA GLN A 246 15.00 9.40 -5.38
C GLN A 246 15.22 7.94 -5.02
N ALA A 247 15.21 7.09 -6.04
CA ALA A 247 15.65 5.71 -5.94
C ALA A 247 17.12 5.64 -6.34
N ILE A 248 17.97 5.16 -5.43
CA ILE A 248 19.41 5.01 -5.61
C ILE A 248 19.80 3.56 -5.38
N ASN A 249 20.66 3.02 -6.24
CA ASN A 249 21.20 1.68 -6.02
C ASN A 249 22.40 1.71 -5.05
N LEU A 250 22.83 0.54 -4.59
CA LEU A 250 24.00 0.42 -3.72
C LEU A 250 25.33 0.72 -4.44
N LYS A 251 25.31 1.08 -5.73
CA LYS A 251 26.46 1.54 -6.53
C LYS A 251 26.57 3.06 -6.62
N ASP A 252 25.66 3.80 -5.98
CA ASP A 252 25.58 5.28 -5.97
C ASP A 252 24.98 5.86 -7.26
N GLU A 253 24.26 5.03 -8.03
CA GLU A 253 23.60 5.44 -9.25
C GLU A 253 22.12 5.72 -8.96
N ILE A 254 21.67 6.93 -9.31
CA ILE A 254 20.26 7.28 -9.28
C ILE A 254 19.55 6.52 -10.40
N ILE A 255 18.60 5.69 -10.02
CA ILE A 255 17.81 4.85 -10.93
C ILE A 255 16.65 5.66 -11.49
N THR A 256 15.93 6.35 -10.59
CA THR A 256 14.79 7.18 -10.94
C THR A 256 14.56 8.24 -9.86
N THR A 257 13.91 9.33 -10.26
CA THR A 257 13.38 10.35 -9.37
C THR A 257 11.86 10.23 -9.40
N VAL A 258 11.26 9.74 -8.31
CA VAL A 258 9.81 9.51 -8.19
C VAL A 258 9.05 10.83 -8.13
N THR A 259 9.58 11.80 -7.39
CA THR A 259 9.09 13.19 -7.42
C THR A 259 10.27 14.12 -7.43
N ASN A 260 10.19 15.19 -8.22
CA ASN A 260 11.20 16.25 -8.32
C ASN A 260 10.81 17.51 -7.53
N LYS A 261 9.77 17.40 -6.69
CA LYS A 261 9.30 18.50 -5.85
C LYS A 261 10.09 18.54 -4.54
N LYS A 262 10.43 19.76 -4.11
CA LYS A 262 10.99 20.01 -2.78
C LYS A 262 10.10 19.38 -1.70
N LEU A 263 10.71 18.66 -0.77
CA LEU A 263 10.03 18.02 0.35
C LEU A 263 10.05 18.93 1.58
N SER A 264 9.20 18.65 2.55
CA SER A 264 9.26 19.30 3.87
C SER A 264 10.62 19.09 4.52
N THR A 265 10.96 19.99 5.45
CA THR A 265 12.22 19.95 6.21
C THR A 265 12.54 18.58 6.83
N PHE A 266 11.51 17.84 7.24
CA PHE A 266 11.61 16.43 7.60
C PHE A 266 10.59 15.63 6.81
N ALA A 267 11.06 14.62 6.08
CA ALA A 267 10.20 13.70 5.35
C ALA A 267 10.72 12.26 5.50
N TYR A 268 9.80 11.32 5.69
CA TYR A 268 10.08 9.90 5.72
C TYR A 268 9.30 9.22 4.59
N VAL A 269 9.78 8.07 4.13
CA VAL A 269 9.19 7.34 3.01
C VAL A 269 9.11 5.84 3.32
N THR A 270 8.05 5.19 2.86
CA THR A 270 7.94 3.73 2.83
C THR A 270 7.21 3.26 1.57
N THR A 271 7.17 1.95 1.34
CA THR A 271 6.53 1.36 0.15
C THR A 271 5.68 0.14 0.50
N PHE A 272 4.67 -0.11 -0.34
CA PHE A 272 3.86 -1.33 -0.31
C PHE A 272 3.34 -1.65 -1.71
N GLY A 273 3.84 -2.74 -2.30
CA GLY A 273 3.58 -3.05 -3.70
C GLY A 273 4.03 -1.89 -4.60
N GLU A 274 3.17 -1.45 -5.51
CA GLU A 274 3.43 -0.34 -6.43
C GLU A 274 3.11 1.05 -5.84
N LYS A 275 2.83 1.11 -4.54
CA LYS A 275 2.54 2.36 -3.83
C LYS A 275 3.73 2.81 -3.01
N LEU A 276 3.93 4.11 -2.98
CA LEU A 276 4.86 4.81 -2.13
C LEU A 276 4.08 5.75 -1.22
N PHE A 277 4.51 5.84 0.03
CA PHE A 277 3.93 6.75 1.02
C PHE A 277 5.03 7.61 1.62
N TYR A 278 4.77 8.91 1.78
CA TYR A 278 5.73 9.81 2.42
C TYR A 278 5.05 10.88 3.28
N THR A 279 5.75 11.30 4.33
CA THR A 279 5.26 12.35 5.24
C THR A 279 5.64 13.75 4.75
N ASN A 280 4.73 14.70 4.99
CA ASN A 280 4.95 16.13 4.78
C ASN A 280 4.78 16.84 6.13
N SER A 281 5.89 17.07 6.84
CA SER A 281 5.86 17.61 8.20
C SER A 281 5.28 19.02 8.27
N GLU A 282 5.47 19.83 7.23
CA GLU A 282 5.01 21.24 7.18
C GLU A 282 3.52 21.36 6.87
N ASN A 283 2.97 20.42 6.12
CA ASN A 283 1.56 20.40 5.71
C ASN A 283 0.72 19.39 6.50
N ASN A 284 1.26 18.83 7.59
CA ASN A 284 0.55 17.90 8.47
C ASN A 284 -0.13 16.73 7.73
N SER A 285 0.55 16.15 6.74
CA SER A 285 -0.06 15.16 5.84
C SER A 285 0.82 13.96 5.51
N VAL A 286 0.18 12.89 5.05
CA VAL A 286 0.80 11.73 4.41
C VAL A 286 0.31 11.69 2.96
N THR A 287 1.23 11.61 2.01
CA THR A 287 0.91 11.44 0.59
C THR A 287 1.13 10.00 0.17
N CYS A 288 0.17 9.43 -0.56
CA CYS A 288 0.31 8.19 -1.30
C CYS A 288 0.39 8.48 -2.79
N CYS A 289 1.40 7.93 -3.46
CA CYS A 289 1.55 7.98 -4.91
C CYS A 289 1.96 6.61 -5.45
N ASP A 290 1.88 6.42 -6.76
CA ASP A 290 2.54 5.29 -7.41
C ASP A 290 4.06 5.50 -7.50
N LEU A 291 4.80 4.50 -7.99
CA LEU A 291 6.26 4.57 -8.18
C LEU A 291 6.70 5.56 -9.27
N ASN A 292 5.78 6.09 -10.07
CA ASN A 292 6.03 7.15 -11.06
C ASN A 292 5.72 8.55 -10.51
N GLY A 293 5.29 8.65 -9.25
CA GLY A 293 4.95 9.91 -8.60
C GLY A 293 3.53 10.41 -8.86
N ASN A 294 2.67 9.61 -9.48
CA ASN A 294 1.27 9.98 -9.68
C ASN A 294 0.54 9.90 -8.34
N LEU A 295 -0.08 11.02 -7.94
CA LEU A 295 -0.83 11.12 -6.69
C LEU A 295 -2.03 10.16 -6.71
N LEU A 296 -2.14 9.32 -5.67
CA LEU A 296 -3.29 8.45 -5.45
C LEU A 296 -4.23 9.05 -4.41
N TRP A 297 -3.68 9.45 -3.26
CA TRP A 297 -4.42 10.15 -2.21
C TRP A 297 -3.50 10.92 -1.27
N THR A 298 -4.06 11.89 -0.55
CA THR A 298 -3.38 12.59 0.55
C THR A 298 -4.25 12.53 1.79
N PHE A 299 -3.68 12.07 2.89
CA PHE A 299 -4.30 12.13 4.20
C PHE A 299 -3.84 13.39 4.94
N CYS A 300 -4.77 14.24 5.35
CA CYS A 300 -4.50 15.43 6.15
C CYS A 300 -5.64 15.62 7.16
N HIS A 301 -5.31 15.63 8.46
CA HIS A 301 -6.32 15.84 9.51
C HIS A 301 -5.77 16.70 10.65
N PRO A 302 -6.16 17.98 10.76
CA PRO A 302 -5.51 18.97 11.63
C PRO A 302 -5.61 18.67 13.14
N GLY A 303 -6.62 17.88 13.55
CA GLY A 303 -6.78 17.45 14.95
C GLY A 303 -6.09 16.13 15.34
N PHE A 304 -5.66 15.33 14.36
CA PHE A 304 -5.13 13.99 14.64
C PHE A 304 -3.70 13.79 14.18
N LEU A 305 -3.26 14.46 13.12
CA LEU A 305 -1.89 14.36 12.65
C LEU A 305 -1.27 15.75 12.61
N VAL A 306 -0.30 16.01 13.49
CA VAL A 306 0.44 17.28 13.52
C VAL A 306 1.93 16.99 13.54
N CYS A 307 2.64 17.58 12.58
CA CYS A 307 4.06 17.40 12.32
C CYS A 307 4.43 15.90 12.19
N PRO A 308 3.97 15.21 11.14
CA PRO A 308 4.29 13.80 10.92
C PRO A 308 5.79 13.56 10.73
N PHE A 309 6.31 12.49 11.31
CA PHE A 309 7.71 12.06 11.16
C PHE A 309 7.76 10.67 10.50
N GLY A 310 8.22 9.62 11.20
CA GLY A 310 8.36 8.28 10.66
C GLY A 310 7.01 7.68 10.24
N LEU A 311 7.08 6.80 9.24
CA LEU A 311 5.95 5.97 8.84
C LEU A 311 6.40 4.54 8.49
N SER A 312 5.48 3.59 8.56
CA SER A 312 5.69 2.20 8.16
C SER A 312 4.38 1.60 7.68
N VAL A 313 4.43 0.47 6.94
CA VAL A 313 3.23 -0.17 6.39
C VAL A 313 3.18 -1.64 6.81
N ASP A 314 2.00 -2.10 7.20
CA ASP A 314 1.80 -3.51 7.55
C ASP A 314 1.65 -4.44 6.35
N ASN A 315 1.26 -5.70 6.62
CA ASN A 315 1.05 -6.71 5.59
C ASN A 315 -0.23 -6.49 4.79
N ASP A 316 -1.18 -5.72 5.31
CA ASP A 316 -2.48 -5.44 4.68
C ASP A 316 -2.48 -4.07 3.96
N GLY A 317 -1.36 -3.35 4.00
CA GLY A 317 -1.20 -2.04 3.38
C GLY A 317 -1.64 -0.86 4.26
N ASN A 318 -1.96 -1.09 5.54
CA ASN A 318 -2.29 0.01 6.45
C ASN A 318 -1.02 0.80 6.80
N VAL A 319 -1.14 2.11 6.76
CA VAL A 319 -0.02 3.04 6.98
C VAL A 319 -0.01 3.49 8.43
N PHE A 320 1.01 3.10 9.17
CA PHE A 320 1.31 3.59 10.50
C PHE A 320 2.16 4.85 10.40
N VAL A 321 1.74 5.94 11.02
CA VAL A 321 2.48 7.21 11.01
C VAL A 321 2.53 7.79 12.41
N VAL A 322 3.70 8.31 12.79
CA VAL A 322 3.85 9.03 14.07
C VAL A 322 3.60 10.52 13.87
N GLY A 323 2.74 11.08 14.70
CA GLY A 323 2.54 12.52 14.79
C GLY A 323 3.40 13.09 15.92
N TRP A 324 4.47 13.83 15.57
CA TRP A 324 5.43 14.32 16.57
C TRP A 324 4.80 15.34 17.51
N SER A 325 4.01 16.29 16.99
CA SER A 325 3.33 17.31 17.82
C SER A 325 1.97 16.85 18.32
N SER A 326 1.33 15.88 17.66
CA SER A 326 0.06 15.31 18.12
C SER A 326 0.24 14.16 19.14
N HIS A 327 1.49 13.79 19.46
CA HIS A 327 1.84 12.80 20.49
C HIS A 327 1.13 11.46 20.30
N ASN A 328 1.07 10.96 19.07
CA ASN A 328 0.29 9.78 18.74
C ASN A 328 0.90 8.95 17.59
N VAL A 329 0.37 7.73 17.45
CA VAL A 329 0.49 6.91 16.25
C VAL A 329 -0.88 6.87 15.60
N LEU A 330 -0.98 7.25 14.33
CA LEU A 330 -2.16 6.95 13.52
C LEU A 330 -1.92 5.71 12.69
N VAL A 331 -3.01 5.02 12.40
CA VAL A 331 -3.08 3.96 11.40
C VAL A 331 -4.09 4.44 10.36
N ILE A 332 -3.70 4.49 9.10
CA ILE A 332 -4.51 4.95 7.98
C ILE A 332 -4.75 3.75 7.06
N SER A 333 -5.98 3.57 6.57
CA SER A 333 -6.33 2.48 5.68
C SER A 333 -5.59 2.59 4.33
N PRO A 334 -5.44 1.49 3.57
CA PRO A 334 -4.67 1.48 2.32
C PRO A 334 -5.23 2.42 1.22
N ASP A 335 -6.51 2.79 1.35
CA ASP A 335 -7.24 3.72 0.47
C ASP A 335 -7.25 5.17 1.00
N GLY A 336 -6.69 5.42 2.19
CA GLY A 336 -6.62 6.74 2.80
C GLY A 336 -7.93 7.26 3.42
N GLN A 337 -9.02 6.47 3.40
CA GLN A 337 -10.36 6.95 3.77
C GLN A 337 -10.68 6.82 5.27
N HIS A 338 -10.08 5.85 5.95
CA HIS A 338 -10.34 5.56 7.35
C HIS A 338 -9.05 5.63 8.15
N PHE A 339 -9.16 5.99 9.42
CA PHE A 339 -8.01 6.01 10.31
C PHE A 339 -8.38 5.70 11.75
N ARG A 340 -7.38 5.25 12.51
CA ARG A 340 -7.42 5.11 13.96
C ARG A 340 -6.23 5.79 14.58
N GLN A 341 -6.31 6.08 15.88
CA GLN A 341 -5.21 6.65 16.62
C GLN A 341 -4.95 5.91 17.93
N ARG A 342 -3.69 5.95 18.35
CA ARG A 342 -3.24 5.63 19.70
C ARG A 342 -2.45 6.81 20.24
N LYS A 343 -2.85 7.34 21.40
CA LYS A 343 -2.28 8.54 22.03
C LYS A 343 -1.64 8.29 23.39
N ASP A 344 -1.82 7.12 23.98
CA ASP A 344 -1.44 6.88 25.37
C ASP A 344 0.09 6.85 25.53
N GLY A 345 0.63 7.91 26.16
CA GLY A 345 2.02 8.02 26.66
C GLY A 345 3.15 8.13 25.64
N LEU A 346 2.85 8.13 24.33
CA LEU A 346 3.83 8.33 23.27
C LEU A 346 4.17 9.81 23.09
N MET A 347 5.02 10.35 23.97
CA MET A 347 5.40 11.76 23.89
C MET A 347 6.42 12.01 22.77
N ASN A 348 6.07 12.85 21.80
CA ASN A 348 6.95 13.24 20.69
C ASN A 348 7.61 12.04 19.97
N PRO A 349 6.80 11.07 19.46
CA PRO A 349 7.33 9.95 18.71
C PRO A 349 8.02 10.46 17.44
N GLN A 350 9.13 9.82 17.05
CA GLN A 350 9.94 10.25 15.90
C GLN A 350 10.10 9.17 14.84
N ALA A 351 10.36 7.93 15.25
CA ALA A 351 10.52 6.84 14.30
C ALA A 351 9.61 5.66 14.63
N ILE A 352 9.30 4.91 13.58
CA ILE A 352 8.40 3.77 13.65
C ILE A 352 8.84 2.75 12.61
N HIS A 353 8.83 1.47 12.98
CA HIS A 353 9.14 0.39 12.07
C HIS A 353 8.27 -0.83 12.36
N TYR A 354 7.52 -1.26 11.35
CA TYR A 354 6.74 -2.48 11.39
C TYR A 354 7.54 -3.64 10.80
N ASP A 355 7.69 -4.71 11.58
CA ASP A 355 8.26 -5.97 11.11
C ASP A 355 7.16 -6.89 10.60
N LYS A 356 7.12 -7.02 9.27
CA LYS A 356 6.17 -7.86 8.52
C LYS A 356 6.20 -9.33 8.93
N SER A 357 7.35 -9.85 9.33
CA SER A 357 7.52 -11.26 9.67
C SER A 357 6.94 -11.63 11.03
N THR A 358 6.96 -10.70 11.99
CA THR A 358 6.51 -10.96 13.36
C THR A 358 5.26 -10.19 13.77
N ASN A 359 4.71 -9.37 12.87
CA ASN A 359 3.53 -8.53 13.12
C ASN A 359 3.70 -7.64 14.36
N ARG A 360 4.90 -7.05 14.48
CA ARG A 360 5.31 -6.19 15.59
C ARG A 360 5.66 -4.80 15.08
N LEU A 361 5.32 -3.81 15.88
CA LEU A 361 5.56 -2.40 15.60
C LEU A 361 6.48 -1.84 16.67
N LEU A 362 7.63 -1.34 16.27
CA LEU A 362 8.54 -0.59 17.14
C LEU A 362 8.26 0.90 16.94
N VAL A 363 8.07 1.65 18.03
CA VAL A 363 7.94 3.11 18.02
C VAL A 363 8.99 3.69 18.94
N SER A 364 9.81 4.63 18.47
CA SER A 364 10.78 5.33 19.31
C SER A 364 10.37 6.78 19.56
N LEU A 365 10.55 7.22 20.80
CA LEU A 365 10.36 8.60 21.21
C LEU A 365 11.66 9.40 20.96
N ARG A 366 11.59 10.73 21.01
CA ARG A 366 12.80 11.57 20.97
C ARG A 366 13.75 11.30 22.14
N THR A 367 13.21 10.85 23.27
CA THR A 367 13.92 10.52 24.51
C THR A 367 14.55 9.13 24.43
N SER A 368 14.98 8.59 25.57
CA SER A 368 15.54 7.25 25.65
C SER A 368 14.50 6.13 25.52
N GLU A 369 13.21 6.45 25.40
CA GLU A 369 12.15 5.46 25.41
C GLU A 369 11.80 4.94 24.01
N ALA A 370 11.59 3.63 23.90
CA ALA A 370 11.00 2.98 22.74
C ALA A 370 10.00 1.90 23.18
N TRP A 371 8.96 1.71 22.39
CA TRP A 371 7.81 0.88 22.74
C TRP A 371 7.60 -0.16 21.65
N LEU A 372 7.52 -1.43 22.06
CA LEU A 372 7.27 -2.54 21.16
C LEU A 372 5.83 -3.02 21.31
N PHE A 373 5.08 -2.99 20.22
CA PHE A 373 3.69 -3.41 20.16
C PHE A 373 3.56 -4.68 19.33
N LYS A 374 2.58 -5.50 19.69
CA LYS A 374 1.98 -6.50 18.80
C LYS A 374 0.79 -5.85 18.10
N VAL A 375 0.74 -5.94 16.78
CA VAL A 375 -0.43 -5.55 16.01
C VAL A 375 -1.34 -6.78 15.91
N ASN A 376 -2.60 -6.67 16.34
CA ASN A 376 -3.58 -7.76 16.24
C ASN A 376 -4.72 -7.39 15.34
#